data_AF-A0A450Y848-F1
#
_entry.id   AF-A0A450Y848-F1
#
_cell.length_a   1.000
_cell.length_b   1.000
_cell.length_c   1.000
_cell.angle_alpha   90.00
_cell.angle_beta   90.00
_cell.angle_gamma   90.00
#
_symmetry.space_group_name_H-M   'P 1'
#
loop_
_entity.id
_entity.type
_entity.pdbx_description
1 polymer ?
#
loop_
_entity_poly.entity_id
_entity_poly.type
_entity_poly.pdbx_seq_one_letter_code
_entity_poly.pdbx_strand_id
1 'polypeptide(L)'
;MKGMKIILFSYAIIYFLGFVLTILPWPMLTESFVLSGVQPPVEDMLNMFWVRMSGVAFGLATIFFVILARNPLGYGAMLPFAAYGQICAGFSYLALGVLYEFPLTILIAAIEGCFLLGTGVLLLILLKKAMR
;
A
#
# COMPACT_ATOMS: atom_id res chain seq x y z
N MET A 1 14.40 -14.59 9.85
CA MET A 1 13.42 -13.74 10.57
C MET A 1 13.59 -12.24 10.33
N LYS A 2 14.80 -11.66 10.44
CA LYS A 2 15.01 -10.20 10.22
C LYS A 2 14.45 -9.68 8.89
N GLY A 3 14.65 -10.40 7.78
CA GLY A 3 14.14 -10.02 6.46
C GLY A 3 12.61 -9.88 6.39
N MET A 4 11.85 -10.80 6.99
CA MET A 4 10.37 -10.70 7.03
C MET A 4 9.92 -9.46 7.81
N LYS A 5 10.58 -9.17 8.95
CA LYS A 5 10.29 -7.97 9.73
C LYS A 5 10.54 -6.70 8.94
N ILE A 6 11.66 -6.63 8.22
CA ILE A 6 12.01 -5.47 7.38
C ILE A 6 10.93 -5.24 6.32
N ILE A 7 10.53 -6.28 5.58
CA ILE A 7 9.49 -6.18 4.54
C ILE A 7 8.17 -5.68 5.14
N LEU A 8 7.72 -6.28 6.24
CA LEU A 8 6.46 -5.91 6.90
C LEU A 8 6.50 -4.48 7.46
N PHE A 9 7.63 -4.05 8.04
CA PHE A 9 7.80 -2.67 8.48
C PHE A 9 7.83 -1.68 7.31
N SER A 10 8.43 -2.03 6.18
CA SER A 10 8.38 -1.20 4.97
C SER A 10 6.94 -0.98 4.52
N TYR A 11 6.11 -2.03 4.50
CA TYR A 11 4.69 -1.88 4.19
C TYR A 11 3.96 -1.00 5.20
N ALA A 12 4.20 -1.22 6.50
CA ALA A 12 3.60 -0.41 7.54
C ALA A 12 3.88 1.08 7.33
N ILE A 13 5.13 1.43 6.99
CA ILE A 13 5.55 2.81 6.72
C ILE A 13 4.85 3.38 5.48
N ILE A 14 4.79 2.62 4.38
CA ILE A 14 4.13 3.06 3.14
C ILE A 14 2.65 3.34 3.40
N TYR A 15 1.96 2.39 4.03
CA TYR A 15 0.54 2.53 4.33
C TYR A 15 0.23 3.58 5.41
N PHE A 16 1.22 3.98 6.22
CA PHE A 16 1.02 4.96 7.29
C PHE A 16 0.65 6.33 6.73
N LEU A 17 1.12 6.63 5.51
CA LEU A 17 0.70 7.83 4.77
C LEU A 17 -0.82 7.86 4.55
N GLY A 18 -1.49 6.72 4.51
CA GLY A 18 -2.95 6.63 4.47
C GLY A 18 -3.65 7.35 5.62
N PHE A 19 -3.14 7.22 6.85
CA PHE A 19 -3.69 7.96 8.00
C PHE A 19 -3.52 9.47 7.85
N VAL A 20 -2.38 9.89 7.32
CA VAL A 20 -2.13 11.32 7.05
C VAL A 20 -3.17 11.83 6.05
N LEU A 21 -3.41 11.09 4.97
CA LEU A 21 -4.43 11.43 3.96
C LEU A 21 -5.86 11.46 4.52
N THR A 22 -6.16 10.71 5.58
CA THR A 22 -7.48 10.79 6.24
C THR A 22 -7.72 12.11 6.95
N ILE A 23 -6.69 12.74 7.53
CA ILE A 23 -6.87 13.92 8.38
C ILE A 23 -6.40 15.23 7.72
N LEU A 24 -5.58 15.15 6.67
CA LEU A 24 -4.99 16.31 6.00
C LEU A 24 -6.07 17.26 5.45
N PRO A 25 -6.04 18.58 5.65
CA PRO A 25 -7.04 19.49 5.07
C PRO A 25 -7.23 19.26 3.56
N TRP A 26 -8.48 19.30 3.08
CA TRP A 26 -8.78 19.00 1.67
C TRP A 26 -7.97 19.87 0.67
N PRO A 27 -7.77 21.18 0.90
CA PRO A 27 -6.94 22.01 0.01
C PRO A 27 -5.48 21.52 -0.07
N MET A 28 -4.89 21.05 1.04
CA MET A 28 -3.53 20.52 1.04
C MET A 28 -3.46 19.17 0.31
N LEU A 29 -4.51 18.37 0.41
CA LEU A 29 -4.61 17.11 -0.32
C LEU A 29 -4.67 17.39 -1.82
N THR A 30 -5.57 18.25 -2.29
CA THR A 30 -5.69 18.57 -3.73
C THR A 30 -4.44 19.26 -4.28
N GLU A 31 -3.78 20.12 -3.50
CA GLU A 31 -2.48 20.71 -3.85
C GLU A 31 -1.41 19.63 -4.08
N SER A 32 -1.38 18.57 -3.27
CA SER A 32 -0.42 17.47 -3.47
C SER A 32 -0.63 16.71 -4.79
N PHE A 33 -1.87 16.59 -5.28
CA PHE A 33 -2.16 16.01 -6.61
C PHE A 33 -1.63 16.92 -7.72
N VAL A 34 -1.88 18.22 -7.61
CA VAL A 34 -1.41 19.22 -8.58
C VAL A 34 0.12 19.24 -8.64
N LEU A 35 0.80 19.24 -7.49
CA LEU A 35 2.26 19.16 -7.40
C LEU A 35 2.83 17.87 -8.01
N SER A 36 2.05 16.78 -7.97
CA SER A 36 2.39 15.50 -8.57
C SER A 36 2.04 15.43 -10.07
N GLY A 37 1.53 16.51 -10.66
CA GLY A 37 1.13 16.57 -12.07
C GLY A 37 -0.14 15.77 -12.39
N VAL A 38 -0.96 15.47 -11.38
CA VAL A 38 -2.21 14.70 -11.51
C VAL A 38 -3.41 15.63 -11.29
N GLN A 39 -4.47 15.45 -12.07
CA GLN A 39 -5.71 16.19 -11.86
C GLN A 39 -6.28 15.84 -10.47
N PRO A 40 -6.58 16.84 -9.61
CA PRO A 40 -7.12 16.58 -8.29
C PRO A 40 -8.54 15.98 -8.39
N PRO A 41 -8.96 15.17 -7.39
CA PRO A 41 -10.33 14.69 -7.32
C PRO A 41 -11.33 15.84 -7.33
N VAL A 42 -12.51 15.60 -7.90
CA VAL A 42 -13.61 16.58 -7.87
C VAL A 42 -14.01 16.87 -6.42
N GLU A 43 -14.19 18.14 -6.10
CA GLU A 43 -14.60 18.59 -4.76
C GLU A 43 -16.11 18.44 -4.56
N ASP A 44 -16.54 17.18 -4.39
CA ASP A 44 -17.88 16.83 -3.97
C ASP A 44 -17.84 15.90 -2.74
N MET A 45 -18.93 15.90 -1.97
CA MET A 45 -19.00 15.16 -0.70
C MET A 45 -18.73 13.66 -0.86
N LEU A 46 -19.12 13.06 -1.99
CA LEU A 46 -18.95 11.63 -2.21
C LEU A 46 -17.47 11.31 -2.47
N ASN A 47 -16.81 12.04 -3.37
CA ASN A 47 -15.39 11.85 -3.66
C ASN A 47 -14.50 12.15 -2.45
N MET A 48 -14.81 13.22 -1.71
CA MET A 48 -14.13 13.54 -0.45
C MET A 48 -14.26 12.39 0.54
N PHE A 49 -15.47 11.87 0.75
CA PHE A 49 -15.70 10.74 1.63
C PHE A 49 -14.92 9.48 1.20
N TRP A 50 -14.94 9.15 -0.09
CA TRP A 50 -14.23 7.98 -0.63
C TRP A 50 -12.71 8.05 -0.46
N VAL A 51 -12.11 9.23 -0.73
CA VAL A 51 -10.66 9.43 -0.52
C VAL A 51 -10.29 9.26 0.95
N ARG A 52 -11.10 9.82 1.86
CA ARG A 52 -10.88 9.72 3.31
C ARG A 52 -11.01 8.29 3.82
N MET A 53 -12.03 7.58 3.37
CA MET A 53 -12.27 6.17 3.69
C MET A 53 -11.14 5.28 3.18
N SER A 54 -10.62 5.55 1.99
CA SER A 54 -9.42 4.87 1.46
C SER A 54 -8.22 5.12 2.38
N GLY A 55 -8.01 6.36 2.83
CA GLY A 55 -6.99 6.69 3.81
C GLY A 55 -7.12 5.89 5.13
N VAL A 56 -8.35 5.73 5.65
CA VAL A 56 -8.62 4.94 6.86
C VAL A 56 -8.26 3.47 6.62
N ALA A 57 -8.66 2.90 5.48
CA ALA A 57 -8.36 1.52 5.13
C ALA A 57 -6.85 1.27 5.05
N PHE A 58 -6.10 2.18 4.41
CA PHE A 58 -4.63 2.12 4.38
C PHE A 58 -4.02 2.28 5.78
N GLY A 59 -4.53 3.21 6.59
CA GLY A 59 -4.09 3.36 7.98
C GLY A 59 -4.30 2.08 8.81
N LEU A 60 -5.46 1.43 8.69
CA LEU A 60 -5.71 0.14 9.33
C LEU A 60 -4.75 -0.96 8.82
N ALA A 61 -4.42 -0.94 7.53
CA ALA A 61 -3.41 -1.83 6.97
C ALA A 61 -2.03 -1.63 7.63
N THR A 62 -1.64 -0.39 7.96
CA THR A 62 -0.42 -0.14 8.75
C THR A 62 -0.43 -0.89 10.06
N ILE A 63 -1.52 -0.78 10.84
CA ILE A 63 -1.64 -1.47 12.14
C ILE A 63 -1.47 -2.98 11.93
N PHE A 64 -2.14 -3.54 10.94
CA PHE A 64 -2.03 -4.95 10.58
C PHE A 64 -0.58 -5.36 10.27
N PHE A 65 0.14 -4.61 9.44
CA PHE A 65 1.54 -4.90 9.11
C PHE A 65 2.49 -4.75 10.30
N VAL A 66 2.26 -3.78 11.19
CA VAL A 66 3.04 -3.62 12.43
C VAL A 66 2.86 -4.82 13.36
N ILE A 67 1.61 -5.30 13.51
CA ILE A 67 1.30 -6.49 14.32
C ILE A 67 2.04 -7.70 13.76
N LEU A 68 1.97 -7.94 12.45
CA LEU A 68 2.71 -9.01 11.79
C LEU A 68 4.22 -8.84 11.94
N ALA A 69 4.76 -7.63 11.82
CA ALA A 69 6.19 -7.37 11.94
C ALA A 69 6.75 -7.68 13.33
N ARG A 70 5.95 -7.53 14.40
CA ARG A 70 6.36 -7.87 15.77
C ARG A 70 6.67 -9.35 15.90
N ASN A 71 5.77 -10.21 15.45
CA ASN A 71 5.94 -11.66 15.47
C ASN A 71 5.44 -12.34 14.17
N PRO A 72 6.24 -12.35 13.09
CA PRO A 72 5.77 -12.80 11.77
C PRO A 72 5.25 -14.24 11.73
N LEU A 73 5.83 -15.14 12.54
CA LEU A 73 5.44 -16.55 12.57
C LEU A 73 4.34 -16.84 13.61
N GLY A 74 4.02 -15.89 14.48
CA GLY A 74 3.02 -16.06 15.54
C GLY A 74 1.57 -16.03 15.05
N TYR A 75 1.32 -15.54 13.83
CA TYR A 75 -0.02 -15.29 13.32
C TYR A 75 -0.46 -16.26 12.20
N GLY A 76 0.24 -17.39 12.04
CA GLY A 76 -0.14 -18.50 11.16
C GLY A 76 -0.50 -18.05 9.73
N ALA A 77 -1.77 -18.24 9.35
CA ALA A 77 -2.29 -17.94 8.01
C ALA A 77 -2.34 -16.44 7.65
N MET A 78 -2.22 -15.54 8.62
CA MET A 78 -2.28 -14.10 8.36
C MET A 78 -1.08 -13.60 7.53
N LEU A 79 0.09 -14.22 7.71
CA LEU A 79 1.30 -13.81 6.98
C LEU A 79 1.24 -14.19 5.48
N PRO A 80 0.84 -15.42 5.09
CA PRO A 80 0.51 -15.71 3.69
C PRO A 80 -0.54 -14.76 3.11
N PHE A 81 -1.63 -14.49 3.86
CA PHE A 81 -2.69 -13.59 3.40
C PHE A 81 -2.16 -12.18 3.14
N ALA A 82 -1.31 -11.66 4.03
CA ALA A 82 -0.63 -10.38 3.83
C ALA A 82 0.21 -10.39 2.56
N ALA A 83 1.00 -11.45 2.33
CA ALA A 83 1.86 -11.57 1.15
C ALA A 83 1.05 -11.64 -0.16
N TYR A 84 -0.01 -12.45 -0.21
CA TYR A 84 -0.91 -12.51 -1.36
C TYR A 84 -1.67 -11.20 -1.57
N GLY A 85 -2.10 -10.53 -0.49
CA GLY A 85 -2.72 -9.21 -0.57
C GLY A 85 -1.80 -8.18 -1.23
N GLN A 86 -0.50 -8.18 -0.90
CA GLN A 86 0.49 -7.31 -1.54
C GLN A 86 0.70 -7.67 -3.01
N ILE A 87 0.73 -8.96 -3.34
CA ILE A 87 0.83 -9.40 -4.74
C ILE A 87 -0.39 -8.92 -5.55
N CYS A 88 -1.60 -9.13 -5.03
CA CYS A 88 -2.83 -8.67 -5.66
C CYS A 88 -2.84 -7.15 -5.82
N ALA A 89 -2.48 -6.40 -4.78
CA ALA A 89 -2.37 -4.95 -4.85
C ALA A 89 -1.37 -4.54 -5.95
N GLY A 90 -0.19 -5.13 -6.00
CA GLY A 90 0.81 -4.80 -7.01
C GLY A 90 0.34 -5.06 -8.45
N PHE A 91 -0.40 -6.14 -8.69
CA PHE A 91 -1.06 -6.38 -9.98
C PHE A 91 -2.12 -5.31 -10.30
N SER A 92 -2.93 -4.91 -9.30
CA SER A 92 -3.91 -3.84 -9.49
C SER A 92 -3.25 -2.51 -9.85
N TYR A 93 -2.15 -2.12 -9.18
CA TYR A 93 -1.42 -0.90 -9.50
C TYR A 93 -0.86 -0.91 -10.93
N LEU A 94 -0.31 -2.03 -11.38
CA LEU A 94 0.15 -2.18 -12.76
C LEU A 94 -1.00 -2.08 -13.77
N ALA A 95 -2.12 -2.78 -13.51
CA ALA A 95 -3.28 -2.75 -14.39
C ALA A 95 -3.90 -1.35 -14.47
N LEU A 96 -4.05 -0.66 -13.34
CA LEU A 96 -4.56 0.71 -13.29
C LEU A 96 -3.59 1.70 -13.96
N GLY A 97 -2.28 1.53 -13.78
CA GLY A 97 -1.29 2.34 -14.50
C GLY A 97 -1.47 2.24 -16.01
N VAL A 98 -1.63 1.02 -16.54
CA VAL A 98 -1.89 0.81 -17.98
C VAL A 98 -3.22 1.41 -18.43
N LEU A 99 -4.28 1.27 -17.63
CA LEU A 99 -5.63 1.71 -18.00
C LEU A 99 -5.82 3.24 -18.01
N TYR A 100 -5.14 3.96 -17.14
CA TYR A 100 -5.39 5.40 -16.95
C TYR A 100 -4.34 6.32 -17.59
N GLU A 101 -3.36 5.78 -18.32
CA GLU A 101 -2.43 6.47 -19.24
C GLU A 101 -1.72 7.77 -18.74
N PHE A 102 -1.68 8.05 -17.43
CA PHE A 102 -1.01 9.27 -16.93
C PHE A 102 0.53 9.11 -16.89
N PRO A 103 1.33 9.95 -17.58
CA PRO A 103 2.76 9.68 -17.80
C PRO A 103 3.61 9.54 -16.53
N LEU A 104 3.40 10.42 -15.54
CA LEU A 104 4.14 10.39 -14.27
C LEU A 104 3.59 9.30 -13.34
N THR A 105 2.28 9.11 -13.35
CA THR A 105 1.56 8.17 -12.50
C THR A 105 1.75 6.73 -12.96
N ILE A 106 1.95 6.47 -14.25
CA ILE A 106 2.34 5.16 -14.79
C ILE A 106 3.67 4.71 -14.20
N LEU A 107 4.69 5.58 -14.21
CA LEU A 107 6.02 5.19 -13.73
C LEU A 107 5.99 4.94 -12.21
N ILE A 108 5.33 5.81 -11.45
CA ILE A 108 5.22 5.64 -9.99
C ILE A 108 4.38 4.40 -9.65
N ALA A 109 3.22 4.21 -10.29
CA ALA A 109 2.39 3.04 -10.09
C ALA A 109 3.08 1.74 -10.54
N ALA A 110 3.94 1.79 -11.57
CA ALA A 110 4.73 0.65 -12.00
C ALA A 110 5.84 0.30 -11.01
N ILE A 111 6.54 1.30 -10.48
CA ILE A 111 7.55 1.10 -9.43
C ILE A 111 6.89 0.53 -8.17
N GLU A 112 5.78 1.12 -7.75
CA GLU A 112 5.01 0.65 -6.59
C GLU A 112 4.47 -0.76 -6.82
N GLY A 113 3.86 -1.01 -7.98
CA GLY A 113 3.35 -2.33 -8.36
C GLY A 113 4.44 -3.41 -8.35
N CYS A 114 5.59 -3.14 -8.98
CA CYS A 114 6.75 -4.03 -8.95
C CYS A 114 7.30 -4.23 -7.53
N PHE A 115 7.33 -3.18 -6.72
CA PHE A 115 7.77 -3.26 -5.33
C PHE A 115 6.85 -4.18 -4.52
N LEU A 116 5.53 -3.96 -4.58
CA LEU A 116 4.52 -4.74 -3.87
C LEU A 116 4.56 -6.22 -4.30
N LEU A 117 4.63 -6.49 -5.60
CA LEU A 117 4.78 -7.85 -6.14
C LEU A 117 6.06 -8.52 -5.65
N GLY A 118 7.21 -7.87 -5.85
CA GLY A 118 8.52 -8.43 -5.54
C GLY A 118 8.67 -8.73 -4.04
N THR A 119 8.26 -7.78 -3.20
CA THR A 119 8.34 -7.93 -1.74
C THR A 119 7.30 -8.94 -1.21
N GLY A 120 6.12 -9.04 -1.82
CA GLY A 120 5.11 -10.04 -1.48
C GLY A 120 5.58 -11.46 -1.81
N VAL A 121 6.16 -11.67 -2.99
CA VAL A 121 6.80 -12.94 -3.39
C VAL A 121 7.96 -13.28 -2.46
N LEU A 122 8.82 -12.30 -2.16
CA LEU A 122 9.94 -12.50 -1.24
C LEU A 122 9.46 -12.90 0.16
N LEU A 123 8.35 -12.33 0.64
CA LEU A 123 7.74 -12.68 1.91
C LEU A 123 7.25 -14.13 1.93
N LEU A 124 6.62 -14.62 0.85
CA LEU A 124 6.24 -16.04 0.71
C LEU A 124 7.45 -16.97 0.71
N ILE A 125 8.52 -16.61 0.00
CA ILE A 125 9.77 -17.40 -0.04
C ILE A 125 10.39 -17.50 1.35
N LEU A 126 10.48 -16.37 2.06
CA LEU A 126 11.03 -16.31 3.41
C LEU A 126 10.19 -17.09 4.41
N LEU A 127 8.86 -17.03 4.28
CA LEU A 127 7.93 -17.82 5.09
C LEU A 127 8.12 -19.32 4.85
N LYS A 128 8.15 -19.75 3.58
CA LYS A 128 8.38 -21.17 3.22
C LYS A 128 9.73 -21.67 3.76
N LYS A 129 10.77 -20.82 3.74
CA LYS A 129 12.09 -21.14 4.30
C LYS A 129 12.09 -21.23 5.82
N ALA A 130 11.20 -20.50 6.51
CA ALA A 130 11.10 -20.50 7.96
C ALA A 130 10.25 -21.65 8.52
N MET A 131 9.37 -22.24 7.70
CA MET A 131 8.55 -23.42 8.06
C MET A 131 9.22 -24.76 7.74
N ARG A 132 10.39 -24.73 7.09
CA ARG A 132 11.28 -25.88 6.88
C ARG A 132 12.35 -25.90 7.95
#